data_AF-A0A455UHC6-F1
#
_entry.id   AF-A0A455UHC6-F1
#
_cell.length_a   1.000
_cell.length_b   1.000
_cell.length_c   1.000
_cell.angle_alpha   90.00
_cell.angle_beta   90.00
_cell.angle_gamma   90.00
#
_symmetry.space_group_name_H-M   'P 1'
#
loop_
_entity.id
_entity.type
_entity.pdbx_description
1 polymer ?
#
loop_
_entity_poly.entity_id
_entity_poly.type
_entity_poly.pdbx_seq_one_letter_code
_entity_poly.pdbx_strand_id
1 'polypeptide(L)'
;MMCISPVLVPRLLGDGIAVTVGNDPAVSGAISAMGGLHRSCVVEDIVVDLEHRVVTTPAYMLATRISEAATGIFKLVDRVAEMMD
;
A
#
# COMPACT_ATOMS: atom_id res chain seq x y z
N MET A 1 0.56 1.91 5.65
CA MET A 1 -0.41 2.90 5.10
C MET A 1 -1.48 2.15 4.33
N MET A 2 -2.73 2.64 4.26
CA MET A 2 -3.84 1.88 3.65
C MET A 2 -4.79 2.77 2.86
N CYS A 3 -5.58 2.17 1.96
CA CYS A 3 -6.55 2.87 1.12
C CYS A 3 -5.85 3.93 0.23
N ILE A 4 -6.27 5.19 0.27
CA ILE A 4 -5.66 6.26 -0.51
C ILE A 4 -4.35 6.79 0.11
N SER A 5 -4.08 6.51 1.39
CA SER A 5 -2.92 7.04 2.12
C SER A 5 -1.54 6.82 1.43
N PRO A 6 -1.26 5.68 0.77
CA PRO A 6 0.01 5.44 0.08
C PRO A 6 0.39 6.46 -1.00
N VAL A 7 -0.56 7.26 -1.53
CA VAL A 7 -0.24 8.32 -2.50
C VAL A 7 0.69 9.40 -1.93
N LEU A 8 0.76 9.53 -0.61
CA LEU A 8 1.60 10.53 0.06
C LEU A 8 3.07 10.09 0.16
N VAL A 9 3.38 8.80 -0.02
CA VAL A 9 4.72 8.24 0.21
C VAL A 9 5.81 8.95 -0.58
N PRO A 10 5.67 9.20 -1.91
CA PRO A 10 6.74 9.84 -2.67
C PRO A 10 7.10 11.23 -2.15
N ARG A 11 6.12 11.94 -1.58
CA ARG A 11 6.29 13.31 -1.05
C ARG A 11 6.77 13.35 0.39
N LEU A 12 6.45 12.33 1.20
CA LEU A 12 6.75 12.32 2.63
C LEU A 12 8.02 11.54 2.96
N LEU A 13 8.28 10.45 2.24
CA LEU A 13 9.32 9.48 2.56
C LEU A 13 10.42 9.41 1.49
N GLY A 14 10.13 9.88 0.26
CA GLY A 14 11.08 9.96 -0.84
C GLY A 14 10.70 9.09 -2.04
N ASP A 15 11.49 9.21 -3.10
CA ASP A 15 11.29 8.49 -4.36
C ASP A 15 11.73 7.03 -4.26
N GLY A 16 11.30 6.18 -5.20
CA GLY A 16 11.73 4.79 -5.31
C GLY A 16 11.07 3.82 -4.34
N ILE A 17 10.17 4.30 -3.47
CA ILE A 17 9.51 3.46 -2.45
C ILE A 17 8.37 2.66 -3.06
N ALA A 18 8.37 1.34 -2.83
CA ALA A 18 7.31 0.45 -3.29
C ALA A 18 6.03 0.58 -2.45
N VAL A 19 4.91 0.84 -3.13
CA VAL A 19 3.59 1.02 -2.51
C VAL A 19 2.47 0.44 -3.38
N THR A 20 1.30 0.22 -2.79
CA THR A 20 0.08 -0.12 -3.54
C THR A 20 -1.12 0.71 -3.09
N VAL A 21 -2.01 1.00 -4.04
CA VAL A 21 -3.40 1.44 -3.79
C VAL A 21 -4.41 0.47 -4.41
N GLY A 22 -3.98 -0.73 -4.79
CA GLY A 22 -4.79 -1.68 -5.55
C GLY A 22 -4.39 -1.70 -7.02
N ASN A 23 -5.34 -1.46 -7.92
CA ASN A 23 -5.12 -1.57 -9.37
C ASN A 23 -5.77 -0.43 -10.20
N ASP A 24 -6.09 0.71 -9.57
CA ASP A 24 -6.60 1.88 -10.29
C ASP A 24 -5.49 2.51 -11.17
N PRO A 25 -5.67 2.60 -12.50
CA PRO A 25 -4.62 3.08 -13.40
C PRO A 25 -4.34 4.58 -13.26
N ALA A 26 -5.33 5.39 -12.88
CA ALA A 26 -5.15 6.82 -12.72
C ALA A 26 -4.34 7.13 -11.45
N VAL A 27 -4.67 6.48 -10.32
CA VAL A 27 -3.97 6.69 -9.05
C VAL A 27 -2.56 6.08 -9.10
N SER A 28 -2.39 4.89 -9.68
CA SER A 28 -1.07 4.29 -9.85
C SER A 28 -0.16 5.11 -10.78
N GLY A 29 -0.71 5.69 -11.85
CA GLY A 29 -0.01 6.64 -12.71
C GLY A 29 0.43 7.90 -11.95
N ALA A 30 -0.44 8.45 -11.10
CA ALA A 30 -0.10 9.62 -10.28
C ALA A 30 1.02 9.31 -9.26
N ILE A 31 0.99 8.15 -8.60
CA ILE A 31 2.07 7.71 -7.70
C ILE A 31 3.40 7.63 -8.46
N SER A 32 3.38 7.02 -9.65
CA SER A 32 4.58 6.85 -10.48
C SER A 32 5.14 8.20 -10.96
N ALA A 33 4.26 9.11 -11.39
CA ALA A 33 4.65 10.47 -11.78
C ALA A 33 5.23 11.30 -10.63
N MET A 34 4.89 10.96 -9.38
CA MET A 34 5.45 11.58 -8.19
C MET A 34 6.75 10.93 -7.69
N GLY A 35 7.23 9.86 -8.33
CA GLY A 35 8.47 9.17 -7.96
C GLY A 35 8.29 7.86 -7.18
N GLY A 36 7.05 7.45 -6.86
CA GLY A 36 6.76 6.18 -6.18
C GLY A 36 6.78 4.97 -7.11
N LEU A 37 7.03 3.79 -6.57
CA LEU A 37 6.95 2.54 -7.32
C LEU A 37 5.64 1.82 -7.02
N HIS A 38 4.57 2.16 -7.76
CA HIS A 38 3.30 1.48 -7.58
C HIS A 38 3.38 0.00 -7.99
N ARG A 39 2.87 -0.88 -7.14
CA ARG A 39 2.72 -2.32 -7.39
C ARG A 39 1.24 -2.68 -7.31
N SER A 40 0.71 -3.31 -8.36
CA SER A 40 -0.67 -3.82 -8.33
C SER A 40 -0.81 -4.89 -7.25
N CYS A 41 -1.86 -4.79 -6.45
CA CYS A 41 -2.10 -5.67 -5.31
C CYS A 41 -3.60 -5.94 -5.17
N VAL A 42 -3.97 -7.17 -4.79
CA VAL A 42 -5.36 -7.52 -4.48
C VAL A 42 -5.72 -7.03 -3.07
N VAL A 43 -7.02 -6.88 -2.79
CA VAL A 43 -7.52 -6.30 -1.53
C VAL A 43 -7.08 -7.06 -0.27
N GLU A 44 -6.87 -8.36 -0.38
CA GLU A 44 -6.51 -9.25 0.73
C GLU A 44 -4.99 -9.35 0.96
N ASP A 45 -4.19 -8.60 0.18
CA ASP A 45 -2.74 -8.67 0.19
C ASP A 45 -2.08 -7.31 0.50
N ILE A 46 -0.76 -7.33 0.63
CA ILE A 46 0.07 -6.18 1.00
C ILE A 46 1.27 -6.04 0.08
N VAL A 47 1.82 -4.82 0.01
CA VAL A 47 3.12 -4.53 -0.59
C VAL A 47 4.05 -4.02 0.49
N VAL A 48 5.25 -4.59 0.56
CA VAL A 48 6.28 -4.28 1.56
C VAL A 48 7.51 -3.74 0.85
N ASP A 49 7.91 -2.53 1.20
CA ASP A 49 9.24 -2.02 0.96
C ASP A 49 10.08 -2.23 2.22
N LEU A 50 10.98 -3.22 2.17
CA LEU A 50 11.81 -3.60 3.31
C LEU A 50 12.88 -2.56 3.64
N GLU A 51 13.48 -1.96 2.61
CA GLU A 51 14.55 -0.98 2.75
C GLU A 51 14.04 0.28 3.46
N HIS A 52 12.87 0.76 3.07
CA HIS A 52 12.25 1.96 3.64
C HIS A 52 11.30 1.67 4.79
N ARG A 53 11.12 0.38 5.15
CA ARG A 53 10.19 -0.11 6.17
C ARG A 53 8.74 0.37 5.98
N VAL A 54 8.27 0.38 4.73
CA VAL A 54 6.91 0.81 4.37
C VAL A 54 6.05 -0.41 4.03
N VAL A 55 4.89 -0.53 4.66
CA VAL A 55 3.88 -1.57 4.34
C VAL A 55 2.60 -0.91 3.86
N THR A 56 2.01 -1.39 2.77
CA THR A 56 0.79 -0.83 2.17
C THR A 56 -0.24 -1.89 1.77
N THR A 57 -1.52 -1.56 1.85
CA THR A 57 -2.64 -2.42 1.42
C THR A 57 -3.76 -1.61 0.76
N PRO A 58 -4.49 -2.14 -0.25
CA PRO A 58 -5.53 -1.40 -0.96
C PRO A 58 -6.75 -1.04 -0.10
N ALA A 59 -7.16 -1.89 0.84
CA ALA A 59 -8.38 -1.72 1.63
C ALA A 59 -9.59 -1.31 0.76
N TYR A 60 -10.31 -0.24 1.11
CA TYR A 60 -11.50 0.23 0.39
C TYR A 60 -11.25 0.82 -1.01
N MET A 61 -10.00 0.88 -1.48
CA MET A 61 -9.77 1.13 -2.91
C MET A 61 -10.34 -0.01 -3.78
N LEU A 62 -10.43 -1.23 -3.23
CA LEU A 62 -10.92 -2.43 -3.94
C LEU A 62 -12.00 -3.21 -3.17
N ALA A 63 -12.04 -3.11 -1.84
CA ALA A 63 -12.95 -3.90 -1.03
C ALA A 63 -14.42 -3.59 -1.33
N THR A 64 -15.22 -4.64 -1.55
CA THR A 64 -16.68 -4.53 -1.71
C THR A 64 -17.44 -4.87 -0.44
N ARG A 65 -16.76 -5.49 0.53
CA ARG A 65 -17.28 -5.85 1.85
C ARG A 65 -16.20 -5.73 2.92
N ILE A 66 -16.63 -5.56 4.16
CA ILE A 66 -15.74 -5.32 5.31
C ILE A 66 -14.73 -6.47 5.55
N SER A 67 -15.13 -7.72 5.28
CA SER A 67 -14.26 -8.88 5.49
C SER A 67 -13.03 -8.89 4.57
N GLU A 68 -13.16 -8.39 3.33
CA GLU A 68 -12.03 -8.28 2.38
C GLU A 68 -11.02 -7.25 2.85
N ALA A 69 -11.51 -6.07 3.26
CA ALA A 69 -10.67 -5.03 3.83
C ALA A 69 -9.97 -5.52 5.11
N ALA A 70 -10.68 -6.24 5.97
CA ALA A 70 -10.13 -6.77 7.22
C ALA A 70 -8.97 -7.73 6.97
N THR A 71 -9.07 -8.66 6.01
CA THR A 71 -7.98 -9.58 5.67
C THR A 71 -6.69 -8.85 5.29
N GLY A 72 -6.75 -7.89 4.37
CA GLY A 72 -5.57 -7.12 3.96
C GLY A 72 -5.02 -6.22 5.06
N ILE A 73 -5.89 -5.60 5.86
CA ILE A 73 -5.49 -4.72 6.98
C ILE A 73 -4.81 -5.52 8.09
N PHE A 74 -5.35 -6.67 8.50
CA PHE A 74 -4.72 -7.50 9.52
C PHE A 74 -3.36 -8.02 9.06
N LYS A 75 -3.26 -8.49 7.81
CA LYS A 75 -1.97 -8.86 7.22
C LYS A 75 -0.95 -7.72 7.25
N LEU A 76 -1.39 -6.48 7.00
CA LEU A 76 -0.53 -5.29 7.10
C LEU A 76 -0.06 -5.07 8.54
N VAL A 77 -0.95 -5.16 9.52
CA VAL A 77 -0.63 -4.92 10.94
C VAL A 77 0.33 -6.00 11.46
N ASP A 78 0.07 -7.27 11.16
CA ASP A 78 0.96 -8.38 11.53
C ASP A 78 2.36 -8.16 10.96
N ARG A 79 2.44 -7.79 9.68
CA ARG A 79 3.72 -7.52 9.03
C ARG A 79 4.48 -6.35 9.67
N VAL A 80 3.77 -5.30 10.10
CA VAL A 80 4.40 -4.18 10.82
C VAL A 80 4.92 -4.64 12.18
N ALA A 81 4.16 -5.48 12.91
CA ALA A 81 4.59 -6.03 14.20
C ALA A 81 5.87 -6.87 14.06
N GLU A 82 5.93 -7.76 13.05
CA GLU A 82 7.13 -8.55 12.73
C GLU A 82 8.37 -7.71 12.40
N MET A 83 8.19 -6.45 11.96
CA MET A 83 9.29 -5.54 11.62
C MET A 83 9.76 -4.69 12.81
N MET A 84 9.11 -4.81 13.96
CA MET A 84 9.46 -4.11 15.20
C MET A 84 10.29 -4.98 16.15
N ASP A 85 10.22 -6.29 15.99
CA ASP A 85 11.07 -7.29 16.66
C ASP A 85 12.45 -7.41 15.97
#